data_AF-A0A183BHE3-F1
#
_entry.id   AF-A0A183BHE3-F1
#
_cell.length_a   1.000
_cell.length_b   1.000
_cell.length_c   1.000
_cell.angle_alpha   90.00
_cell.angle_beta   90.00
_cell.angle_gamma   90.00
#
_symmetry.space_group_name_H-M   'P 1'
#
loop_
_entity.id
_entity.type
_entity.pdbx_description
1 polymer ?
#
loop_
_entity_poly.entity_id
_entity_poly.type
_entity_poly.pdbx_seq_one_letter_code
_entity_poly.pdbx_strand_id
1 'polypeptide(L)'
;MALCQKIGRLLIGAEASRFFARTDVSNISTSLHAHAPVPVRLPSGYRAPSAFALFIKEYMTGQGGGGGIETFKIASTNWQNLSRDEKQNYIQSAKNIADELRDKFVKLPNDQKKALLEKHVEGQNKLERSQKKKELRKFHVETNRPTQPMTAYMRFVKENLEKQSESFKSKMEQKQFFVDMGQRWRQMTDAGKKPYVAEAQRDFAEFYMRLTEWEQKNVNRMPAWKEEKTKAAPKGMGCTAGRKRRNKAVSVNKTKESKRSNGDDKKTTNKKVKKPDDKVTTNKKVKKPDDKVTTNKKVKKPDDKETTNEKVNKSDVKGAID
;
A
#
# COMPACT_ATOMS: atom_id res chain seq x y z
N MET A 1 14.47 -64.61 -12.07
CA MET A 1 13.97 -65.86 -11.46
C MET A 1 13.97 -65.69 -9.94
N ALA A 2 12.91 -66.19 -9.27
CA ALA A 2 12.71 -66.27 -7.81
C ALA A 2 12.47 -64.93 -7.08
N LEU A 3 11.57 -64.76 -6.10
CA LEU A 3 10.60 -65.65 -5.44
C LEU A 3 9.55 -64.78 -4.70
N CYS A 4 8.37 -65.36 -4.46
CA CYS A 4 7.18 -64.83 -3.80
C CYS A 4 7.31 -64.40 -2.32
N GLN A 5 6.37 -63.56 -1.84
CA GLN A 5 5.49 -63.70 -0.63
C GLN A 5 4.71 -62.38 -0.47
N LYS A 6 3.38 -62.21 -0.57
CA LYS A 6 2.16 -62.91 -0.13
C LYS A 6 1.99 -63.03 1.40
N ILE A 7 1.39 -62.00 1.99
CA ILE A 7 0.53 -62.00 3.19
C ILE A 7 -0.55 -60.93 2.90
N GLY A 8 -1.86 -61.10 3.00
CA GLY A 8 -2.67 -62.13 3.66
C GLY A 8 -3.66 -61.46 4.62
N ARG A 9 -4.89 -61.21 4.12
CA ARG A 9 -6.22 -61.24 4.80
C ARG A 9 -6.42 -60.45 6.14
N LEU A 10 -7.37 -59.51 6.19
CA LEU A 10 -8.84 -59.69 6.41
C LEU A 10 -9.19 -59.49 7.89
N LEU A 11 -9.97 -58.44 8.20
CA LEU A 11 -10.89 -58.46 9.33
C LEU A 11 -12.07 -57.51 9.05
N ILE A 12 -13.25 -58.13 9.16
CA ILE A 12 -14.60 -57.61 9.10
C ILE A 12 -14.89 -56.93 10.44
N GLY A 13 -15.62 -55.81 10.41
CA GLY A 13 -16.16 -55.16 11.60
C GLY A 13 -17.38 -54.32 11.21
N ALA A 14 -18.54 -54.97 11.21
CA ALA A 14 -19.84 -54.32 11.23
C ALA A 14 -20.12 -53.74 12.63
N GLU A 15 -20.97 -52.69 12.67
CA GLU A 15 -21.92 -52.28 13.72
C GLU A 15 -22.05 -50.74 13.68
N ALA A 16 -23.13 -50.21 13.11
CA ALA A 16 -24.43 -50.01 13.76
C ALA A 16 -24.31 -49.10 15.00
N SER A 17 -24.65 -47.82 14.85
CA SER A 17 -25.41 -47.08 15.88
C SER A 17 -25.69 -45.62 15.49
N ARG A 18 -27.00 -45.34 15.38
CA ARG A 18 -27.68 -44.14 15.87
C ARG A 18 -27.59 -42.88 15.01
N PHE A 19 -28.50 -42.86 14.03
CA PHE A 19 -29.38 -41.73 13.79
C PHE A 19 -29.79 -41.04 15.11
N PHE A 20 -29.35 -39.79 15.28
CA PHE A 20 -30.10 -38.82 16.07
C PHE A 20 -30.66 -37.79 15.09
N ALA A 21 -31.93 -37.99 14.74
CA ALA A 21 -32.76 -36.92 14.25
C ALA A 21 -32.93 -35.89 15.39
N ARG A 22 -32.26 -34.75 15.28
CA ARG A 22 -32.66 -33.54 15.99
C ARG A 22 -33.39 -32.64 15.00
N THR A 23 -34.69 -32.89 14.89
CA THR A 23 -35.66 -31.89 14.47
C THR A 23 -35.85 -30.94 15.63
N ASP A 24 -35.08 -29.85 15.66
CA ASP A 24 -35.50 -28.65 16.39
C ASP A 24 -35.73 -27.54 15.38
N VAL A 25 -37.02 -27.41 15.08
CA VAL A 25 -37.68 -26.25 14.52
C VAL A 25 -37.49 -25.12 15.54
N SER A 26 -36.52 -24.25 15.29
CA SER A 26 -36.60 -22.87 15.74
C SER A 26 -36.43 -21.98 14.53
N ASN A 27 -37.59 -21.69 13.96
CA ASN A 27 -37.96 -20.55 13.15
C ASN A 27 -37.19 -19.28 13.57
N ILE A 28 -35.98 -19.09 13.03
CA ILE A 28 -35.37 -17.76 13.00
C ILE A 28 -35.98 -17.09 11.78
N SER A 29 -37.09 -16.41 12.06
CA SER A 29 -37.72 -15.43 11.20
C SER A 29 -36.63 -14.66 10.45
N THR A 30 -36.47 -14.99 9.17
CA THR A 30 -35.78 -14.15 8.20
C THR A 30 -36.68 -12.95 8.00
N SER A 31 -36.63 -12.03 8.97
CA SER A 31 -37.01 -10.64 8.78
C SER A 31 -36.08 -10.10 7.71
N LEU A 32 -36.52 -10.30 6.47
CA LEU A 32 -36.03 -9.70 5.24
C LEU A 32 -36.36 -8.20 5.26
N HIS A 33 -35.96 -7.50 6.32
CA HIS A 33 -35.75 -6.06 6.26
C HIS A 33 -34.44 -5.88 5.52
N ALA A 34 -34.57 -5.74 4.21
CA ALA A 34 -33.57 -5.21 3.30
C ALA A 34 -33.21 -3.77 3.71
N HIS A 35 -32.53 -3.62 4.84
CA HIS A 35 -31.64 -2.50 5.07
C HIS A 35 -30.27 -2.97 4.64
N ALA A 36 -29.98 -2.84 3.34
CA ALA A 36 -28.59 -2.74 2.93
C ALA A 36 -27.92 -1.73 3.89
N PRO A 37 -26.86 -2.11 4.64
CA PRO A 37 -26.18 -1.17 5.50
C PRO A 37 -25.67 -0.05 4.60
N VAL A 38 -26.31 1.12 4.73
CA VAL A 38 -26.04 2.28 3.90
C VAL A 38 -24.53 2.51 3.92
N PRO A 39 -23.85 2.64 2.77
CA PRO A 39 -22.48 3.12 2.78
C PRO A 39 -22.51 4.50 3.44
N VAL A 40 -22.02 4.59 4.68
CA VAL A 40 -22.10 5.79 5.54
C VAL A 40 -21.43 7.02 4.91
N ARG A 41 -20.76 6.87 3.76
CA ARG A 41 -20.11 7.93 3.01
C ARG A 41 -20.58 7.92 1.56
N LEU A 42 -21.20 9.03 1.16
CA LEU A 42 -21.52 9.29 -0.24
C LEU A 42 -20.24 9.28 -1.11
N PRO A 43 -20.36 8.85 -2.39
CA PRO A 43 -19.27 8.91 -3.37
C PRO A 43 -18.65 10.29 -3.51
N SER A 44 -17.43 10.33 -4.06
CA SER A 44 -16.78 11.58 -4.42
C SER A 44 -17.69 12.39 -5.36
N GLY A 45 -17.89 13.69 -5.08
CA GLY A 45 -18.84 14.56 -5.77
C GLY A 45 -20.16 14.79 -5.05
N TYR A 46 -20.56 13.88 -4.14
CA TYR A 46 -21.76 14.03 -3.30
C TYR A 46 -21.41 14.17 -1.81
N ARG A 47 -20.12 14.36 -1.50
CA ARG A 47 -19.67 14.64 -0.13
C ARG A 47 -19.82 16.13 0.16
N ALA A 48 -20.59 16.43 1.20
CA ALA A 48 -20.74 17.79 1.67
C ALA A 48 -19.40 18.35 2.17
N PRO A 49 -19.07 19.61 1.87
CA PRO A 49 -17.96 20.30 2.51
C PRO A 49 -18.22 20.40 4.02
N SER A 50 -17.15 20.36 4.81
CA SER A 50 -17.29 20.64 6.25
C SER A 50 -17.59 22.13 6.47
N ALA A 51 -18.14 22.47 7.63
CA ALA A 51 -18.38 23.87 8.04
C ALA A 51 -17.11 24.74 7.88
N PHE A 52 -15.97 24.20 8.32
CA PHE A 52 -14.68 24.87 8.13
C PHE A 52 -14.28 24.99 6.66
N ALA A 53 -14.54 23.97 5.83
CA ALA A 53 -14.24 24.06 4.40
C ALA A 53 -15.09 25.12 3.68
N LEU A 54 -16.34 25.33 4.10
CA LEU A 54 -17.18 26.43 3.63
C LEU A 54 -16.59 27.78 4.03
N PHE A 55 -16.21 27.94 5.29
CA PHE A 55 -15.53 29.15 5.77
C PHE A 55 -14.24 29.41 5.00
N ILE A 56 -13.39 28.40 4.80
CA ILE A 56 -12.16 28.54 4.01
C ILE A 56 -12.48 28.95 2.56
N LYS A 57 -13.50 28.35 1.95
CA LYS A 57 -13.93 28.71 0.59
C LYS A 57 -14.29 30.19 0.51
N GLU A 58 -15.08 30.69 1.45
CA GLU A 58 -15.49 32.09 1.53
C GLU A 58 -14.30 33.04 1.81
N TYR A 59 -13.45 32.67 2.78
CA TYR A 59 -12.25 33.42 3.13
C TYR A 59 -11.29 33.55 1.94
N MET A 60 -11.13 32.49 1.15
CA MET A 60 -10.24 32.46 0.00
C MET A 60 -10.82 33.15 -1.23
N THR A 61 -12.15 33.23 -1.40
CA THR A 61 -12.76 33.97 -2.53
C THR A 61 -12.51 35.48 -2.49
N GLY A 62 -12.22 36.04 -1.30
CA GLY A 62 -11.87 37.46 -1.15
C GLY A 62 -10.38 37.78 -1.35
N GLN A 63 -9.50 36.77 -1.32
CA GLN A 63 -8.06 36.95 -1.49
C GLN A 63 -7.65 36.48 -2.89
N GLY A 64 -7.70 37.40 -3.86
CA GLY A 64 -7.33 37.13 -5.25
C GLY A 64 -5.87 36.67 -5.38
N GLY A 65 -5.66 35.35 -5.44
CA GLY A 65 -4.35 34.75 -5.75
C GLY A 65 -3.95 33.61 -4.80
N GLY A 66 -4.11 32.37 -5.27
CA GLY A 66 -3.45 31.15 -4.78
C GLY A 66 -3.09 31.08 -3.29
N GLY A 67 -4.05 30.72 -2.43
CA GLY A 67 -3.84 30.57 -0.99
C GLY A 67 -2.69 29.60 -0.63
N GLY A 68 -1.54 30.16 -0.26
CA GLY A 68 -0.40 29.42 0.27
C GLY A 68 -0.64 28.90 1.69
N ILE A 69 0.29 28.08 2.21
CA ILE A 69 0.19 27.46 3.55
C ILE A 69 -0.08 28.50 4.65
N GLU A 70 0.50 29.70 4.54
CA GLU A 70 0.31 30.78 5.52
C GLU A 70 -1.12 31.32 5.53
N THR A 71 -1.75 31.52 4.37
CA THR A 71 -3.17 31.94 4.29
C THR A 71 -4.09 30.94 4.98
N PHE A 72 -3.79 29.63 4.87
CA PHE A 72 -4.57 28.59 5.54
C PHE A 72 -4.38 28.61 7.07
N LYS A 73 -3.17 28.92 7.56
CA LYS A 73 -2.93 29.09 9.00
C LYS A 73 -3.71 30.28 9.56
N ILE A 74 -3.67 31.42 8.87
CA ILE A 74 -4.41 32.64 9.26
C ILE A 74 -5.92 32.36 9.24
N ALA A 75 -6.43 31.71 8.19
CA ALA A 75 -7.83 31.33 8.12
C ALA A 75 -8.20 30.34 9.23
N SER A 76 -7.33 29.39 9.57
CA SER A 76 -7.54 28.48 10.69
C SER A 76 -7.59 29.20 12.03
N THR A 77 -6.73 30.19 12.28
CA THR A 77 -6.78 30.99 13.51
C THR A 77 -8.06 31.83 13.57
N ASN A 78 -8.47 32.43 12.45
CA ASN A 78 -9.72 33.19 12.35
C ASN A 78 -10.92 32.30 12.64
N TRP A 79 -10.98 31.09 12.08
CA TRP A 79 -12.00 30.11 12.42
C TRP A 79 -12.03 29.78 13.91
N GLN A 80 -10.89 29.64 14.58
CA GLN A 80 -10.89 29.41 16.03
C GLN A 80 -11.45 30.60 16.81
N ASN A 81 -11.19 31.83 16.35
CA ASN A 81 -11.64 33.06 16.98
C ASN A 81 -13.11 33.44 16.69
N LEU A 82 -13.75 32.83 15.68
CA LEU A 82 -15.18 33.03 15.42
C LEU A 82 -16.03 32.68 16.65
N SER A 83 -17.09 33.45 16.84
CA SER A 83 -18.09 33.19 17.88
C SER A 83 -18.76 31.82 17.68
N ARG A 84 -19.40 31.33 18.74
CA ARG A 84 -20.11 30.05 18.67
C ARG A 84 -21.26 30.10 17.65
N ASP A 85 -21.94 31.24 17.57
CA ASP A 85 -23.13 31.41 16.73
C ASP A 85 -22.76 31.48 15.24
N GLU A 86 -21.69 32.20 14.89
CA GLU A 86 -21.16 32.20 13.52
C GLU A 86 -20.73 30.80 13.09
N LYS A 87 -20.03 30.05 13.97
CA LYS A 87 -19.69 28.65 13.70
C LYS A 87 -20.93 27.79 13.50
N GLN A 88 -22.01 28.01 14.27
CA GLN A 88 -23.27 27.28 14.07
C GLN A 88 -23.88 27.57 12.71
N ASN A 89 -23.81 28.81 12.21
CA ASN A 89 -24.30 29.15 10.87
C ASN A 89 -23.59 28.32 9.80
N TYR A 90 -22.26 28.22 9.83
CA TYR A 90 -21.51 27.38 8.89
C TYR A 90 -21.82 25.89 9.04
N ILE A 91 -22.03 25.41 10.27
CA ILE A 91 -22.44 24.02 10.54
C ILE A 91 -23.81 23.75 9.92
N GLN A 92 -24.76 24.67 10.08
CA GLN A 92 -26.10 24.52 9.54
C GLN A 92 -26.09 24.58 8.00
N SER A 93 -25.36 25.53 7.41
CA SER A 93 -25.15 25.59 5.96
C SER A 93 -24.52 24.31 5.40
N ALA A 94 -23.52 23.74 6.09
CA ALA A 94 -22.92 22.47 5.69
C ALA A 94 -23.90 21.29 5.76
N LYS A 95 -24.81 21.27 6.75
CA LYS A 95 -25.88 20.26 6.84
C LYS A 95 -26.88 20.40 5.70
N ASN A 96 -27.35 21.62 5.44
CA ASN A 96 -28.31 21.87 4.35
C ASN A 96 -27.72 21.43 3.00
N ILE A 97 -26.46 21.76 2.71
CA ILE A 97 -25.75 21.30 1.51
C ILE A 97 -25.62 19.76 1.48
N ALA A 98 -25.40 19.13 2.64
CA ALA A 98 -25.32 17.68 2.72
C ALA A 98 -26.65 17.00 2.39
N ASP A 99 -27.75 17.53 2.88
CA ASP A 99 -29.10 17.02 2.63
C ASP A 99 -29.47 17.22 1.16
N GLU A 100 -29.21 18.40 0.59
CA GLU A 100 -29.40 18.65 -0.85
C GLU A 100 -28.61 17.69 -1.74
N LEU A 101 -27.32 17.44 -1.42
CA LEU A 101 -26.48 16.52 -2.18
C LEU A 101 -26.98 15.07 -2.02
N ARG A 102 -27.47 14.70 -0.84
CA ARG A 102 -28.07 13.39 -0.59
C ARG A 102 -29.34 13.21 -1.41
N ASP A 103 -30.21 14.20 -1.46
CA ASP A 103 -31.44 14.15 -2.24
C ASP A 103 -31.15 14.07 -3.74
N LYS A 104 -30.20 14.88 -4.22
CA LYS A 104 -29.69 14.78 -5.60
C LYS A 104 -29.14 13.37 -5.89
N PHE A 105 -28.46 12.76 -4.93
CA PHE A 105 -27.96 11.39 -5.07
C PHE A 105 -29.10 10.36 -5.11
N VAL A 106 -30.11 10.48 -4.23
CA VAL A 106 -31.28 9.59 -4.18
C VAL A 106 -32.12 9.69 -5.44
N LYS A 107 -32.22 10.86 -6.07
CA LYS A 107 -32.94 11.06 -7.34
C LYS A 107 -32.25 10.47 -8.57
N LEU A 108 -30.98 10.06 -8.48
CA LEU A 108 -30.26 9.45 -9.62
C LEU A 108 -30.82 8.07 -9.99
N PRO A 109 -30.77 7.68 -11.28
CA PRO A 109 -31.01 6.30 -11.71
C PRO A 109 -30.09 5.30 -11.01
N ASN A 110 -30.58 4.08 -10.79
CA ASN A 110 -29.81 3.05 -10.08
C ASN A 110 -28.49 2.69 -10.77
N ASP A 111 -28.46 2.67 -12.10
CA ASP A 111 -27.23 2.39 -12.85
C ASP A 111 -26.16 3.46 -12.63
N GLN A 112 -26.57 4.73 -12.59
CA GLN A 112 -25.66 5.85 -12.32
C GLN A 112 -25.15 5.81 -10.88
N LYS A 113 -26.02 5.51 -9.90
CA LYS A 113 -25.62 5.33 -8.50
C LYS A 113 -24.59 4.22 -8.35
N LYS A 114 -24.82 3.07 -9.00
CA LYS A 114 -23.91 1.92 -8.97
C LYS A 114 -22.55 2.29 -9.59
N ALA A 115 -22.54 2.93 -10.75
CA ALA A 115 -21.30 3.38 -11.40
C ALA A 115 -20.51 4.39 -10.54
N LEU A 116 -21.20 5.32 -9.86
CA LEU A 116 -20.56 6.28 -8.95
C LEU A 116 -19.95 5.60 -7.71
N LEU A 117 -20.65 4.61 -7.14
CA LEU A 117 -20.16 3.82 -6.01
C LEU A 117 -18.93 2.98 -6.42
N GLU A 118 -18.99 2.35 -7.59
CA GLU A 118 -17.87 1.56 -8.13
C GLU A 118 -16.62 2.42 -8.35
N LYS A 119 -16.78 3.58 -9.01
CA LYS A 119 -15.68 4.56 -9.16
C LYS A 119 -15.12 5.02 -7.81
N HIS A 120 -15.98 5.18 -6.79
CA HIS A 120 -15.52 5.54 -5.45
C HIS A 120 -14.67 4.44 -4.82
N VAL A 121 -15.11 3.18 -4.90
CA VAL A 121 -14.37 2.01 -4.41
C VAL A 121 -13.05 1.85 -5.15
N GLU A 122 -13.05 1.99 -6.48
CA GLU A 122 -11.83 1.96 -7.28
C GLU A 122 -10.84 3.05 -6.85
N GLY A 123 -11.32 4.28 -6.64
CA GLY A 123 -10.53 5.38 -6.14
C GLY A 123 -9.92 5.11 -4.75
N GLN A 124 -10.70 4.53 -3.83
CA GLN A 124 -10.20 4.11 -2.51
C GLN A 124 -9.13 3.03 -2.64
N ASN A 125 -9.35 2.01 -3.47
CA ASN A 125 -8.39 0.95 -3.73
C ASN A 125 -7.08 1.49 -4.33
N LYS A 126 -7.17 2.45 -5.26
CA LYS A 126 -6.00 3.11 -5.86
C LYS A 126 -5.21 3.90 -4.83
N LEU A 127 -5.89 4.62 -3.93
CA LEU A 127 -5.25 5.35 -2.84
C LEU A 127 -4.55 4.40 -1.87
N GLU A 128 -5.21 3.30 -1.48
CA GLU A 128 -4.64 2.29 -0.59
C GLU A 128 -3.39 1.65 -1.20
N ARG A 129 -3.43 1.28 -2.49
CA ARG A 129 -2.25 0.78 -3.23
C ARG A 129 -1.10 1.78 -3.20
N SER A 130 -1.40 3.07 -3.41
CA SER A 130 -0.41 4.15 -3.35
C SER A 130 0.19 4.32 -1.95
N GLN A 131 -0.64 4.29 -0.91
CA GLN A 131 -0.19 4.37 0.48
C GLN A 131 0.70 3.17 0.86
N LYS A 132 0.27 1.94 0.55
CA LYS A 132 1.08 0.72 0.77
C LYS A 132 2.43 0.81 0.05
N LYS A 133 2.46 1.33 -1.19
CA LYS A 133 3.70 1.56 -1.94
C LYS A 133 4.61 2.60 -1.27
N LYS A 134 4.07 3.69 -0.73
CA LYS A 134 4.84 4.70 0.01
C LYS A 134 5.42 4.13 1.30
N GLU A 135 4.63 3.41 2.07
CA GLU A 135 5.08 2.76 3.31
C GLU A 135 6.15 1.71 3.04
N LEU A 136 6.01 0.91 1.97
CA LEU A 136 7.05 -0.04 1.55
C LEU A 136 8.34 0.68 1.17
N ARG A 137 8.26 1.84 0.49
CA ARG A 137 9.43 2.64 0.16
C ARG A 137 10.12 3.19 1.41
N LYS A 138 9.36 3.69 2.39
CA LYS A 138 9.92 4.13 3.68
C LYS A 138 10.63 2.98 4.38
N PHE A 139 10.00 1.80 4.44
CA PHE A 139 10.61 0.61 5.00
C PHE A 139 11.92 0.22 4.30
N HIS A 140 11.96 0.23 2.97
CA HIS A 140 13.21 -0.01 2.22
C HIS A 140 14.30 1.00 2.53
N VAL A 141 13.95 2.28 2.71
CA VAL A 141 14.90 3.32 3.11
C VAL A 141 15.41 3.09 4.54
N GLU A 142 14.51 2.83 5.50
CA GLU A 142 14.86 2.57 6.91
C GLU A 142 15.71 1.32 7.11
N THR A 143 15.55 0.33 6.23
CA THR A 143 16.33 -0.91 6.24
C THR A 143 17.60 -0.82 5.41
N ASN A 144 17.88 0.32 4.78
CA ASN A 144 18.99 0.49 3.85
C ASN A 144 19.03 -0.60 2.77
N ARG A 145 17.87 -0.93 2.18
CA ARG A 145 17.80 -1.91 1.09
C ARG A 145 18.68 -1.41 -0.07
N PRO A 146 19.62 -2.24 -0.57
CA PRO A 146 20.45 -1.86 -1.71
C PRO A 146 19.58 -1.41 -2.88
N THR A 147 19.98 -0.32 -3.53
CA THR A 147 19.32 0.20 -4.73
C THR A 147 19.80 -0.57 -5.95
N GLN A 148 18.89 -0.84 -6.88
CA GLN A 148 19.25 -1.48 -8.14
C GLN A 148 20.27 -0.61 -8.91
N PRO A 149 21.39 -1.18 -9.38
CA PRO A 149 22.41 -0.43 -10.08
C PRO A 149 21.93 -0.01 -11.48
N MET A 150 22.65 0.93 -12.07
CA MET A 150 22.34 1.42 -13.41
C MET A 150 22.63 0.33 -14.44
N THR A 151 21.70 0.17 -15.40
CA THR A 151 21.94 -0.66 -16.59
C THR A 151 23.02 -0.05 -17.48
N ALA A 152 23.65 -0.85 -18.35
CA ALA A 152 24.66 -0.40 -19.31
C ALA A 152 24.19 0.83 -20.15
N TYR A 153 22.95 0.80 -20.63
CA TYR A 153 22.35 1.93 -21.35
C TYR A 153 22.24 3.20 -20.47
N MET A 154 21.71 3.07 -19.24
CA MET A 154 21.58 4.21 -18.33
C MET A 154 22.95 4.81 -17.96
N ARG A 155 24.00 3.99 -17.89
CA ARG A 155 25.36 4.44 -17.68
C ARG A 155 25.89 5.23 -18.89
N PHE A 156 25.68 4.73 -20.10
CA PHE A 156 25.97 5.47 -21.33
C PHE A 156 25.22 6.81 -21.38
N VAL A 157 23.92 6.81 -21.09
CA VAL A 157 23.10 8.03 -21.06
C VAL A 157 23.62 9.01 -20.00
N LYS A 158 23.99 8.52 -18.81
CA LYS A 158 24.57 9.34 -17.75
C LYS A 158 25.87 10.01 -18.20
N GLU A 159 26.78 9.26 -18.83
CA GLU A 159 28.04 9.83 -19.33
C GLU A 159 27.81 10.89 -20.42
N ASN A 160 26.86 10.66 -21.32
CA ASN A 160 26.52 11.65 -22.35
C ASN A 160 25.81 12.88 -21.75
N LEU A 161 25.01 12.68 -20.69
CA LEU A 161 24.36 13.76 -19.96
C LEU A 161 25.38 14.62 -19.20
N GLU A 162 26.43 14.01 -18.64
CA GLU A 162 27.54 14.72 -17.99
C GLU A 162 28.41 15.50 -18.99
N LYS A 163 28.57 14.98 -20.22
CA LYS A 163 29.23 15.69 -21.32
C LYS A 163 28.40 16.87 -21.86
N GLN A 164 27.09 16.84 -21.66
CA GLN A 164 26.23 17.95 -22.03
C GLN A 164 26.37 19.07 -20.99
N SER A 165 27.14 20.10 -21.33
CA SER A 165 27.35 21.27 -20.45
C SER A 165 26.10 22.15 -20.32
N GLU A 166 25.19 22.11 -21.30
CA GLU A 166 23.98 22.91 -21.31
C GLU A 166 22.80 22.21 -20.62
N SER A 167 22.22 22.88 -19.63
CA SER A 167 20.93 22.47 -19.06
C SER A 167 19.83 22.56 -20.13
N PHE A 168 18.96 21.55 -20.20
CA PHE A 168 17.80 21.57 -21.09
C PHE A 168 16.92 22.80 -20.81
N LYS A 169 16.62 23.58 -21.85
CA LYS A 169 15.76 24.77 -21.76
C LYS A 169 14.28 24.38 -21.73
N SER A 170 13.95 23.23 -22.33
CA SER A 170 12.58 22.71 -22.34
C SER A 170 12.49 21.21 -22.06
N LYS A 171 11.32 20.76 -21.58
CA LYS A 171 10.99 19.32 -21.46
C LYS A 171 11.00 18.61 -22.82
N MET A 172 10.77 19.34 -23.91
CA MET A 172 10.77 18.78 -25.26
C MET A 172 12.20 18.46 -25.71
N GLU A 173 13.15 19.37 -25.50
CA GLU A 173 14.57 19.14 -25.75
C GLU A 173 15.10 17.95 -24.94
N GLN A 174 14.78 17.88 -23.65
CA GLN A 174 15.16 16.75 -22.82
C GLN A 174 14.64 15.42 -23.37
N LYS A 175 13.39 15.38 -23.84
CA LYS A 175 12.83 14.17 -24.47
C LYS A 175 13.56 13.81 -25.75
N GLN A 176 13.84 14.79 -26.61
CA GLN A 176 14.58 14.55 -27.86
C GLN A 176 15.97 14.01 -27.57
N PHE A 177 16.68 14.57 -26.59
CA PHE A 177 17.98 14.04 -26.16
C PHE A 177 17.92 12.55 -25.78
N PHE A 178 16.94 12.13 -24.97
CA PHE A 178 16.82 10.71 -24.62
C PHE A 178 16.43 9.82 -25.81
N VAL A 179 15.63 10.33 -26.76
CA VAL A 179 15.34 9.63 -28.02
C VAL A 179 16.62 9.43 -28.83
N ASP A 180 17.41 10.49 -29.01
CA ASP A 180 18.68 10.47 -29.73
C ASP A 180 19.69 9.55 -29.07
N MET A 181 19.82 9.57 -27.74
CA MET A 181 20.67 8.62 -27.00
C MET A 181 20.22 7.18 -27.20
N GLY A 182 18.91 6.93 -27.24
CA GLY A 182 18.34 5.62 -27.56
C GLY A 182 18.73 5.15 -28.97
N GLN A 183 18.68 6.03 -29.97
CA GLN A 183 19.09 5.73 -31.34
C GLN A 183 20.60 5.49 -31.44
N ARG A 184 21.43 6.38 -30.86
CA ARG A 184 22.89 6.22 -30.81
C ARG A 184 23.28 4.91 -30.15
N TRP A 185 22.67 4.56 -29.01
CA TRP A 185 22.92 3.28 -28.35
C TRP A 185 22.61 2.08 -29.25
N ARG A 186 21.52 2.12 -30.03
CA ARG A 186 21.19 1.04 -30.98
C ARG A 186 22.21 0.92 -32.10
N GLN A 187 22.70 2.05 -32.61
CA GLN A 187 23.69 2.11 -33.69
C GLN A 187 25.11 1.75 -33.25
N MET A 188 25.44 1.82 -31.95
CA MET A 188 26.76 1.41 -31.46
C MET A 188 27.04 -0.08 -31.72
N THR A 189 28.28 -0.37 -32.11
CA THR A 189 28.79 -1.75 -32.24
C THR A 189 28.89 -2.42 -30.87
N ASP A 190 28.89 -3.74 -30.85
CA ASP A 190 29.03 -4.50 -29.59
C ASP A 190 30.36 -4.21 -28.88
N ALA A 191 31.41 -3.92 -29.65
CA ALA A 191 32.69 -3.46 -29.12
C ALA A 191 32.57 -2.13 -28.34
N GLY A 192 31.80 -1.16 -28.86
CA GLY A 192 31.54 0.11 -28.17
C GLY A 192 30.62 -0.03 -26.95
N LYS A 193 29.71 -1.02 -26.95
CA LYS A 193 28.84 -1.34 -25.81
C LYS A 193 29.57 -2.11 -24.70
N LYS A 194 30.61 -2.87 -25.05
CA LYS A 194 31.37 -3.75 -24.15
C LYS A 194 31.78 -3.12 -22.82
N PRO A 195 32.39 -1.90 -22.75
CA PRO A 195 32.76 -1.30 -21.47
C PRO A 195 31.54 -1.09 -20.56
N TYR A 196 30.46 -0.51 -21.09
CA TYR A 196 29.23 -0.26 -20.31
C TYR A 196 28.57 -1.55 -19.82
N VAL A 197 28.59 -2.60 -20.64
CA VAL A 197 28.04 -3.92 -20.27
C VAL A 197 28.87 -4.57 -19.17
N ALA A 198 30.20 -4.55 -19.30
CA ALA A 198 31.10 -5.10 -18.28
C ALA A 198 30.96 -4.37 -16.95
N GLU A 199 30.87 -3.03 -16.96
CA GLU A 199 30.63 -2.24 -15.75
C GLU A 199 29.28 -2.54 -15.11
N ALA A 200 28.20 -2.54 -15.90
CA ALA A 200 26.87 -2.86 -15.39
C ALA A 200 26.83 -4.27 -14.77
N GLN A 201 27.48 -5.26 -15.40
CA GLN A 201 27.57 -6.62 -14.84
C GLN A 201 28.30 -6.65 -13.50
N ARG A 202 29.41 -5.92 -13.35
CA ARG A 202 30.11 -5.79 -12.07
C ARG A 202 29.22 -5.17 -11.01
N ASP A 203 28.55 -4.06 -11.31
CA ASP A 203 27.63 -3.40 -10.37
C ASP A 203 26.46 -4.31 -9.98
N PHE A 204 25.91 -5.08 -10.94
CA PHE A 204 24.86 -6.05 -10.67
C PHE A 204 25.34 -7.19 -9.76
N ALA A 205 26.54 -7.72 -10.00
CA ALA A 205 27.12 -8.75 -9.15
C ALA A 205 27.27 -8.26 -7.70
N GLU A 206 27.84 -7.07 -7.51
CA GLU A 206 27.96 -6.44 -6.19
C GLU A 206 26.59 -6.18 -5.55
N PHE A 207 25.64 -5.67 -6.33
CA PHE A 207 24.27 -5.45 -5.86
C PHE A 207 23.60 -6.72 -5.36
N TYR A 208 23.73 -7.84 -6.08
CA TYR A 208 23.14 -9.11 -5.65
C TYR A 208 23.79 -9.63 -4.37
N MET A 209 25.11 -9.50 -4.21
CA MET A 209 25.78 -9.83 -2.95
C MET A 209 25.18 -9.01 -1.79
N ARG A 210 25.16 -7.68 -1.92
CA ARG A 210 24.58 -6.78 -0.89
C ARG A 210 23.10 -7.07 -0.64
N LEU A 211 22.34 -7.42 -1.68
CA LEU A 211 20.91 -7.73 -1.56
C LEU A 211 20.71 -9.03 -0.78
N THR A 212 21.51 -10.07 -1.03
CA THR A 212 21.43 -11.33 -0.27
C THR A 212 21.76 -11.14 1.21
N GLU A 213 22.81 -10.37 1.53
CA GLU A 213 23.15 -10.00 2.90
C GLU A 213 22.01 -9.22 3.57
N TRP A 214 21.42 -8.28 2.85
CA TRP A 214 20.27 -7.51 3.33
C TRP A 214 19.04 -8.40 3.59
N GLU A 215 18.75 -9.35 2.70
CA GLU A 215 17.63 -10.29 2.84
C GLU A 215 17.83 -11.21 4.05
N GLN A 216 19.04 -11.72 4.25
CA GLN A 216 19.41 -12.51 5.43
C GLN A 216 19.24 -11.70 6.72
N LYS A 217 19.73 -10.46 6.75
CA LYS A 217 19.61 -9.55 7.90
C LYS A 217 18.15 -9.17 8.22
N ASN A 218 17.28 -9.11 7.20
CA ASN A 218 15.89 -8.66 7.32
C ASN A 218 14.85 -9.80 7.20
N VAL A 219 15.28 -11.07 7.28
CA VAL A 219 14.42 -12.25 7.09
C VAL A 219 13.16 -12.23 7.96
N ASN A 220 13.28 -11.79 9.21
CA ASN A 220 12.17 -11.70 10.16
C ASN A 220 11.45 -10.34 10.10
N ARG A 221 12.17 -9.28 9.72
CA ARG A 221 11.65 -7.90 9.73
C ARG A 221 10.62 -7.67 8.63
N MET A 222 10.84 -8.26 7.44
CA MET A 222 9.94 -8.13 6.30
C MET A 222 8.56 -8.77 6.51
N PRO A 223 8.44 -10.03 6.97
CA PRO A 223 7.13 -10.62 7.29
C PRO A 223 6.47 -9.92 8.48
N ALA A 224 7.23 -9.55 9.52
CA ALA A 224 6.69 -8.78 10.64
C ALA A 224 6.07 -7.44 10.19
N TRP A 225 6.74 -6.72 9.29
CA TRP A 225 6.20 -5.49 8.70
C TRP A 225 4.93 -5.74 7.87
N LYS A 226 4.89 -6.82 7.08
CA LYS A 226 3.67 -7.21 6.33
C LYS A 226 2.52 -7.56 7.27
N GLU A 227 2.80 -8.29 8.35
CA GLU A 227 1.81 -8.62 9.37
C GLU A 227 1.33 -7.38 10.13
N GLU A 228 2.22 -6.47 10.51
CA GLU A 228 1.86 -5.22 11.17
C GLU A 228 0.95 -4.38 10.27
N LYS A 229 1.30 -4.23 8.99
CA LYS A 229 0.48 -3.44 8.04
C LYS A 229 -0.85 -4.11 7.71
N THR A 230 -0.94 -5.44 7.73
CA THR A 230 -2.21 -6.16 7.56
C THR A 230 -3.08 -6.12 8.82
N LYS A 231 -2.48 -6.16 10.01
CA LYS A 231 -3.19 -6.00 11.30
C LYS A 231 -3.64 -4.54 11.53
N ALA A 232 -2.84 -3.57 11.10
CA ALA A 232 -3.13 -2.14 11.19
C ALA A 232 -4.10 -1.65 10.10
N ALA A 233 -4.33 -2.44 9.04
CA ALA A 233 -5.45 -2.18 8.14
C ALA A 233 -6.73 -2.28 8.99
N PRO A 234 -7.48 -1.18 9.17
CA PRO A 234 -8.62 -1.17 10.07
C PRO A 234 -9.61 -2.24 9.60
N LYS A 235 -9.73 -3.32 10.39
CA LYS A 235 -10.75 -4.34 10.22
C LYS A 235 -12.10 -3.67 10.42
N GLY A 236 -12.71 -3.22 9.33
CA GLY A 236 -13.98 -2.52 9.35
C GLY A 236 -13.86 -1.17 10.07
N MET A 237 -13.96 -0.10 9.31
CA MET A 237 -14.29 1.21 9.85
C MET A 237 -15.76 1.17 10.33
N GLY A 238 -16.04 0.40 11.39
CA GLY A 238 -17.21 0.57 12.22
C GLY A 238 -17.02 1.87 12.96
N CYS A 239 -17.77 2.89 12.57
CA CYS A 239 -17.86 4.15 13.28
C CYS A 239 -18.32 3.89 14.73
N THR A 240 -17.39 3.73 15.67
CA THR A 240 -17.68 3.98 17.09
C THR A 240 -16.94 5.24 17.51
N ALA A 241 -17.73 6.31 17.56
CA ALA A 241 -17.40 7.56 18.19
C ALA A 241 -16.92 7.32 19.63
N GLY A 242 -15.77 7.89 19.98
CA GLY A 242 -15.20 7.74 21.32
C GLY A 242 -13.92 8.54 21.50
N ARG A 243 -13.84 9.75 20.92
CA ARG A 243 -12.71 10.64 21.19
C ARG A 243 -12.90 11.23 22.59
N LYS A 244 -12.37 10.54 23.61
CA LYS A 244 -12.20 11.05 24.98
C LYS A 244 -11.53 12.42 24.89
N ARG A 245 -12.31 13.48 25.13
CA ARG A 245 -11.81 14.83 25.37
C ARG A 245 -10.92 14.77 26.61
N ARG A 246 -9.63 15.06 26.45
CA ARG A 246 -8.77 15.47 27.56
C ARG A 246 -9.25 16.84 28.02
N ASN A 247 -9.99 16.88 29.12
CA ASN A 247 -10.22 18.13 29.84
C ASN A 247 -8.87 18.57 30.42
N LYS A 248 -8.25 19.57 29.81
CA LYS A 248 -7.14 20.30 30.40
C LYS A 248 -7.77 21.38 31.29
N ALA A 249 -7.76 21.14 32.60
CA ALA A 249 -8.15 22.14 33.58
C ALA A 249 -7.25 23.38 33.42
N VAL A 250 -7.85 24.51 33.11
CA VAL A 250 -7.21 25.83 33.20
C VAL A 250 -7.37 26.27 34.64
N SER A 251 -6.28 26.19 35.41
CA SER A 251 -6.17 26.81 36.73
C SER A 251 -6.10 28.32 36.54
N VAL A 252 -7.18 29.01 36.90
CA VAL A 252 -7.20 30.46 37.05
C VAL A 252 -6.49 30.80 38.36
N ASN A 253 -5.28 31.33 38.29
CA ASN A 253 -4.61 31.90 39.45
C ASN A 253 -5.25 33.25 39.76
N LYS A 254 -6.06 33.27 40.83
CA LYS A 254 -6.56 34.49 41.46
C LYS A 254 -5.56 34.90 42.54
N THR A 255 -5.02 36.10 42.38
CA THR A 255 -4.20 36.84 43.33
C THR A 255 -4.86 36.90 44.71
N LYS A 256 -4.12 36.58 45.77
CA LYS A 256 -4.33 37.14 47.11
C LYS A 256 -3.06 37.06 47.95
N GLU A 257 -2.64 38.24 48.35
CA GLU A 257 -1.65 38.59 49.36
C GLU A 257 -2.17 38.23 50.77
N SER A 258 -1.34 37.60 51.61
CA SER A 258 -1.34 37.74 53.09
C SER A 258 -0.43 36.71 53.79
N LYS A 259 0.59 37.25 54.46
CA LYS A 259 1.14 36.93 55.80
C LYS A 259 1.72 35.54 56.14
N ARG A 260 2.96 35.64 56.64
CA ARG A 260 3.78 34.77 57.50
C ARG A 260 3.00 33.91 58.53
N SER A 261 3.42 32.65 58.73
CA SER A 261 4.05 32.16 59.98
C SER A 261 4.33 30.64 59.92
N ASN A 262 5.24 30.21 60.80
CA ASN A 262 5.94 28.94 60.92
C ASN A 262 5.06 27.69 61.19
N GLY A 263 5.66 26.51 61.02
CA GLY A 263 5.37 25.35 61.88
C GLY A 263 5.29 23.98 61.18
N ASP A 264 6.36 23.20 61.33
CA ASP A 264 6.44 21.78 61.71
C ASP A 264 5.73 20.64 60.94
N ASP A 265 6.58 19.67 60.58
CA ASP A 265 6.44 18.21 60.71
C ASP A 265 5.08 17.54 60.46
N LYS A 266 5.03 16.72 59.40
CA LYS A 266 4.64 15.30 59.53
C LYS A 266 4.93 14.44 58.30
N LYS A 267 5.91 13.57 58.50
CA LYS A 267 6.02 12.17 58.02
C LYS A 267 4.66 11.51 57.80
N THR A 268 4.44 10.89 56.64
CA THR A 268 3.68 9.64 56.53
C THR A 268 4.06 8.83 55.28
N THR A 269 4.46 7.61 55.56
CA THR A 269 4.69 6.46 54.68
C THR A 269 3.38 5.92 54.10
N ASN A 270 3.41 5.37 52.87
CA ASN A 270 2.66 4.19 52.42
C ASN A 270 2.75 4.08 50.89
N LYS A 271 2.67 2.93 50.23
CA LYS A 271 2.85 1.52 50.57
C LYS A 271 2.88 0.83 49.21
N LYS A 272 3.91 0.03 49.01
CA LYS A 272 4.16 -0.89 47.90
C LYS A 272 2.98 -1.86 47.74
N VAL A 273 2.37 -1.92 46.55
CA VAL A 273 1.57 -3.07 46.11
C VAL A 273 2.04 -3.48 44.71
N LYS A 274 2.45 -4.74 44.65
CA LYS A 274 3.05 -5.46 43.53
C LYS A 274 2.04 -6.56 43.14
N LYS A 275 2.03 -6.95 41.87
CA LYS A 275 1.61 -8.24 41.25
C LYS A 275 0.53 -8.09 40.16
N PRO A 276 0.36 -9.08 39.26
CA PRO A 276 1.34 -10.04 38.72
C PRO A 276 1.35 -10.14 37.18
N ASP A 277 2.42 -10.75 36.67
CA ASP A 277 2.57 -11.24 35.31
C ASP A 277 1.72 -12.50 35.07
N ASP A 278 1.00 -12.55 33.95
CA ASP A 278 0.41 -13.78 33.41
C ASP A 278 0.84 -14.03 31.96
N LYS A 279 1.81 -14.94 31.86
CA LYS A 279 1.94 -16.09 30.96
C LYS A 279 1.38 -16.02 29.53
N VAL A 280 2.37 -15.99 28.63
CA VAL A 280 2.48 -16.73 27.35
C VAL A 280 1.60 -17.99 27.27
N THR A 281 0.79 -18.07 26.22
CA THR A 281 0.36 -19.34 25.60
C THR A 281 0.63 -19.29 24.10
N THR A 282 1.46 -20.23 23.67
CA THR A 282 1.81 -20.57 22.30
C THR A 282 0.63 -21.28 21.64
N ASN A 283 0.20 -20.79 20.47
CA ASN A 283 -0.77 -21.52 19.64
C ASN A 283 -0.15 -22.03 18.34
N LYS A 284 -0.49 -23.30 18.13
CA LYS A 284 0.19 -24.32 17.35
C LYS A 284 -0.26 -24.25 15.90
N LYS A 285 0.73 -24.21 15.02
CA LYS A 285 0.71 -24.41 13.57
C LYS A 285 -0.20 -25.58 13.16
N VAL A 286 -1.33 -25.28 12.52
CA VAL A 286 -2.10 -26.25 11.73
C VAL A 286 -1.74 -26.08 10.26
N LYS A 287 -1.12 -27.12 9.72
CA LYS A 287 -0.75 -27.32 8.32
C LYS A 287 -1.80 -28.27 7.72
N LYS A 288 -2.26 -27.97 6.49
CA LYS A 288 -2.68 -28.88 5.39
C LYS A 288 -3.81 -28.24 4.54
N PRO A 289 -4.05 -28.71 3.31
CA PRO A 289 -3.10 -29.22 2.31
C PRO A 289 -3.24 -28.50 0.95
N ASP A 290 -2.17 -28.53 0.18
CA ASP A 290 -2.21 -28.35 -1.28
C ASP A 290 -2.93 -29.55 -1.91
N ASP A 291 -3.80 -29.29 -2.90
CA ASP A 291 -3.93 -30.09 -4.14
C ASP A 291 -5.12 -29.63 -5.00
N LYS A 292 -4.81 -29.08 -6.19
CA LYS A 292 -5.37 -29.40 -7.52
C LYS A 292 -4.87 -28.36 -8.54
N VAL A 293 -3.84 -28.67 -9.31
CA VAL A 293 -3.84 -29.48 -10.56
C VAL A 293 -4.43 -28.70 -11.76
N THR A 294 -3.47 -28.12 -12.50
CA THR A 294 -3.32 -28.02 -13.97
C THR A 294 -4.49 -27.65 -14.88
N THR A 295 -4.26 -26.66 -15.73
CA THR A 295 -4.12 -26.88 -17.19
C THR A 295 -3.25 -25.79 -17.81
N ASN A 296 -2.01 -26.15 -18.18
CA ASN A 296 -1.15 -25.40 -19.09
C ASN A 296 -1.61 -25.65 -20.53
N LYS A 297 -2.15 -24.62 -21.21
CA LYS A 297 -2.39 -24.69 -22.65
C LYS A 297 -1.13 -24.29 -23.41
N LYS A 298 -0.36 -25.32 -23.74
CA LYS A 298 0.77 -25.37 -24.67
C LYS A 298 0.34 -24.84 -26.04
N VAL A 299 0.82 -23.65 -26.43
CA VAL A 299 0.70 -23.16 -27.81
C VAL A 299 1.92 -23.68 -28.59
N LYS A 300 1.61 -24.52 -29.57
CA LYS A 300 2.48 -25.16 -30.55
C LYS A 300 3.23 -24.10 -31.38
N LYS A 301 4.54 -24.29 -31.53
CA LYS A 301 5.27 -23.93 -32.76
C LYS A 301 4.79 -24.84 -33.91
N PRO A 302 4.77 -24.34 -35.14
CA PRO A 302 4.99 -25.15 -36.33
C PRO A 302 6.42 -24.94 -36.85
N ASP A 303 7.16 -26.04 -36.94
CA ASP A 303 8.32 -26.18 -37.81
C ASP A 303 7.87 -26.74 -39.18
N ASP A 304 8.76 -26.56 -40.16
CA ASP A 304 8.91 -27.27 -41.44
C ASP A 304 8.09 -26.81 -42.66
N LYS A 305 8.81 -26.10 -43.56
CA LYS A 305 8.92 -26.51 -44.96
C LYS A 305 10.35 -26.32 -45.46
N GLU A 306 10.92 -27.44 -45.91
CA GLU A 306 12.11 -27.60 -46.73
C GLU A 306 12.07 -26.75 -47.99
N THR A 307 13.24 -26.30 -48.48
CA THR A 307 13.75 -26.72 -49.81
C THR A 307 15.23 -26.34 -50.00
N THR A 308 16.05 -27.39 -50.12
CA THR A 308 17.11 -27.63 -51.12
C THR A 308 18.33 -26.70 -51.28
N ASN A 309 19.50 -27.31 -50.99
CA ASN A 309 20.66 -27.52 -51.86
C ASN A 309 21.32 -26.31 -52.56
N GLU A 310 22.58 -26.00 -52.21
CA GLU A 310 23.67 -26.04 -53.20
C GLU A 310 25.04 -26.35 -52.56
N LYS A 311 25.77 -27.18 -53.29
CA LYS A 311 27.04 -27.86 -53.00
C LYS A 311 28.24 -26.93 -53.26
N VAL A 312 29.28 -27.12 -52.43
CA VAL A 312 30.69 -27.33 -52.84
C VAL A 312 31.43 -26.19 -53.55
N ASN A 313 32.43 -25.63 -52.87
CA ASN A 313 33.82 -25.67 -53.34
C ASN A 313 34.79 -25.20 -52.23
N LYS A 314 35.47 -26.18 -51.61
CA LYS A 314 36.74 -25.97 -50.90
C LYS A 314 37.68 -27.05 -51.41
N SER A 315 38.52 -26.68 -52.37
CA SER A 315 39.68 -27.47 -52.78
C SER A 315 40.91 -26.89 -52.10
N ASP A 316 41.42 -27.66 -51.16
CA ASP A 316 42.79 -27.59 -50.67
C ASP A 316 43.78 -27.81 -51.82
N VAL A 317 44.82 -26.97 -51.90
CA VAL A 317 46.09 -27.32 -52.57
C VAL A 317 47.22 -26.98 -51.61
N LYS A 318 47.70 -28.02 -50.90
CA LYS A 318 49.09 -28.19 -50.44
C LYS A 318 50.00 -28.12 -51.68
N GLY A 319 51.18 -27.49 -51.70
CA GLY A 319 52.25 -27.59 -50.71
C GLY A 319 53.21 -28.74 -51.08
N ALA A 320 54.20 -28.42 -51.93
CA ALA A 320 55.40 -29.19 -52.32
C ALA A 320 56.35 -28.13 -52.95
N ILE A 321 57.62 -27.85 -52.61
CA ILE A 321 58.78 -28.64 -52.12
C ILE A 321 58.92 -29.93 -52.95
N ASP A 322 59.83 -30.12 -53.90
CA ASP A 322 61.09 -29.46 -54.30
C ASP A 322 61.05 -28.83 -55.71
#